data_AF-A0A7S0MDQ5-F1
#
_entry.id   AF-A0A7S0MDQ5-F1
#
_cell.length_a   1.000
_cell.length_b   1.000
_cell.length_c   1.000
_cell.angle_alpha   90.00
_cell.angle_beta   90.00
_cell.angle_gamma   90.00
#
_symmetry.space_group_name_H-M   'P 1'
#
loop_
_entity.id
_entity.type
_entity.pdbx_description
1 polymer ?
#
loop_
_entity_poly.entity_id
_entity_poly.type
_entity_poly.pdbx_seq_one_letter_code
_entity_poly.pdbx_strand_id
1 'polypeptide(L)'
;MRDGDLVGGIELPMQVGIVGGTIKNHPTAQAALGMLAVASAAELGQVIAAVGLAQNLGALRALATEGIQRGHMSMHARSMVARVLASDSEEVRAEVYKRLVASGDIR
;
A
#
# COMPACT_ATOMS: atom_id res chain seq x y z
N MET A 1 -16.08 20.33 9.92
CA MET A 1 -15.42 20.22 8.61
C MET A 1 -15.26 21.63 8.08
N ARG A 2 -14.09 21.96 7.55
CA ARG A 2 -13.83 23.27 6.92
C ARG A 2 -13.95 23.11 5.41
N ASP A 3 -14.19 24.21 4.71
CA ASP A 3 -14.14 24.22 3.26
C ASP A 3 -12.77 23.75 2.77
N GLY A 4 -12.76 22.71 1.92
CA GLY A 4 -11.55 22.12 1.34
C GLY A 4 -10.99 20.88 2.05
N ASP A 5 -11.56 20.45 3.19
CA ASP A 5 -11.15 19.19 3.82
C ASP A 5 -11.59 17.98 2.95
N LEU A 6 -10.71 16.99 2.75
CA LEU A 6 -11.07 15.71 2.12
C LEU A 6 -11.92 14.87 3.09
N VAL A 7 -13.10 14.44 2.64
CA VAL A 7 -14.03 13.63 3.43
C VAL A 7 -14.17 12.24 2.82
N GLY A 8 -13.97 11.21 3.65
CA GLY A 8 -14.20 9.81 3.30
C GLY A 8 -15.20 9.16 4.24
N GLY A 9 -16.07 8.31 3.70
CA GLY A 9 -17.02 7.50 4.45
C GLY A 9 -17.03 6.08 3.91
N ILE A 10 -17.34 5.12 4.77
CA ILE A 10 -17.47 3.71 4.39
C ILE A 10 -18.63 3.09 5.16
N GLU A 11 -19.46 2.32 4.46
CA GLU A 11 -20.55 1.55 5.04
C GLU A 11 -20.52 0.14 4.45
N LEU A 12 -20.51 -0.86 5.33
CA LEU A 12 -20.34 -2.27 4.97
C LEU A 12 -21.08 -3.15 5.98
N PRO A 13 -21.69 -4.27 5.55
CA PRO A 13 -22.12 -5.28 6.49
C PRO A 13 -20.91 -5.90 7.18
N MET A 14 -20.91 -5.96 8.51
CA MET A 14 -19.77 -6.41 9.30
C MET A 14 -20.20 -7.48 10.30
N GLN A 15 -20.09 -8.75 9.88
CA GLN A 15 -20.34 -9.90 10.75
C GLN A 15 -19.02 -10.36 11.37
N VAL A 16 -18.72 -9.86 12.55
CA VAL A 16 -17.50 -10.18 13.31
C VAL A 16 -17.86 -10.59 14.73
N GLY A 17 -16.90 -11.23 15.41
CA GLY A 17 -17.06 -11.67 16.79
C GLY A 17 -15.77 -11.47 17.58
N ILE A 18 -15.91 -11.25 18.89
CA ILE A 18 -14.81 -11.18 19.84
C ILE A 18 -14.79 -12.37 20.82
N VAL A 19 -15.77 -13.27 20.71
CA VAL A 19 -15.91 -14.48 21.53
C VAL A 19 -16.19 -15.69 20.65
N GLY A 20 -15.60 -16.84 21.02
CA GLY A 20 -15.95 -18.14 20.44
C GLY A 20 -15.16 -18.52 19.18
N GLY A 21 -15.42 -19.74 18.68
CA GLY A 21 -14.75 -20.29 17.49
C GLY A 21 -13.23 -20.34 17.60
N THR A 22 -12.55 -20.10 16.47
CA THR A 22 -11.08 -20.10 16.36
C THR A 22 -10.42 -19.04 17.27
N ILE A 23 -11.11 -17.93 17.56
CA ILE A 23 -10.60 -16.87 18.44
C ILE A 23 -10.32 -17.40 19.85
N LYS A 24 -11.14 -18.35 20.35
CA LYS A 24 -10.93 -18.94 21.68
C LYS A 24 -9.69 -19.84 21.75
N ASN A 25 -9.26 -20.43 20.64
CA ASN A 25 -8.22 -21.47 20.65
C ASN A 25 -6.92 -21.04 19.94
N HIS A 26 -6.92 -19.91 19.21
CA HIS A 26 -5.77 -19.44 18.46
C HIS A 26 -5.02 -18.34 19.24
N PRO A 27 -3.80 -18.60 19.75
CA PRO A 27 -3.08 -17.64 20.60
C PRO A 27 -2.86 -16.27 19.95
N THR A 28 -2.53 -16.23 18.65
CA THR A 28 -2.37 -14.97 17.92
C THR A 28 -3.65 -14.15 17.82
N ALA A 29 -4.81 -14.80 17.67
CA ALA A 29 -6.10 -14.10 17.60
C ALA A 29 -6.46 -13.48 18.95
N GLN A 30 -6.19 -14.18 20.05
CA GLN A 30 -6.37 -13.66 21.40
C GLN A 30 -5.43 -12.48 21.67
N ALA A 31 -4.15 -12.61 21.30
CA ALA A 31 -3.17 -11.53 21.46
C ALA A 31 -3.58 -10.30 20.64
N ALA A 32 -4.03 -10.47 19.40
CA ALA A 32 -4.49 -9.38 18.55
C ALA A 32 -5.70 -8.65 19.14
N LEU A 33 -6.71 -9.39 19.64
CA LEU A 33 -7.85 -8.77 20.32
C LEU A 33 -7.45 -8.09 21.64
N GLY A 34 -6.53 -8.68 22.40
CA GLY A 34 -5.99 -8.09 23.62
C GLY A 34 -5.25 -6.77 23.36
N MET A 35 -4.51 -6.68 22.24
CA MET A 35 -3.86 -5.44 21.80
C MET A 35 -4.86 -4.36 21.35
N LEU A 36 -5.92 -4.77 20.65
CA LEU A 36 -6.96 -3.85 20.19
C LEU A 36 -7.84 -3.31 21.34
N ALA A 37 -7.91 -4.02 22.47
CA ALA A 37 -8.64 -3.62 23.67
C ALA A 37 -10.12 -3.23 23.43
N VAL A 38 -10.75 -3.86 22.43
CA VAL A 38 -12.17 -3.64 22.10
C VAL A 38 -13.08 -4.39 23.08
N ALA A 39 -14.14 -3.74 23.52
CA ALA A 39 -15.12 -4.29 24.47
C ALA A 39 -16.27 -5.03 23.77
N SER A 40 -16.47 -4.81 22.46
CA SER A 40 -17.58 -5.42 21.72
C SER A 40 -17.23 -5.79 20.28
N ALA A 41 -18.02 -6.70 19.69
CA ALA A 41 -17.92 -7.01 18.27
C ALA A 41 -18.26 -5.79 17.38
N ALA A 42 -19.13 -4.90 17.86
CA ALA A 42 -19.45 -3.66 17.15
C ALA A 42 -18.23 -2.73 17.09
N GLU A 43 -17.50 -2.57 18.19
CA GLU A 43 -16.24 -1.80 18.22
C GLU A 43 -15.19 -2.42 17.31
N LEU A 44 -15.03 -3.74 17.32
CA LEU A 44 -14.15 -4.43 16.37
C LEU A 44 -14.55 -4.11 14.92
N GLY A 45 -15.85 -4.15 14.61
CA GLY A 45 -16.35 -3.83 13.28
C GLY A 45 -16.05 -2.39 12.85
N GLN A 46 -16.17 -1.43 13.77
CA GLN A 46 -15.81 -0.03 13.54
C GLN A 46 -14.31 0.15 13.27
N VAL A 47 -13.46 -0.54 14.05
CA VAL A 47 -12.00 -0.55 13.82
C VAL A 47 -11.69 -1.10 12.42
N ILE A 48 -12.28 -2.23 12.04
CA ILE A 48 -12.07 -2.83 10.71
C ILE A 48 -12.51 -1.86 9.61
N ALA A 49 -13.68 -1.24 9.73
CA ALA A 49 -14.18 -0.27 8.77
C ALA A 49 -13.25 0.94 8.65
N ALA A 50 -12.78 1.49 9.77
CA ALA A 50 -11.84 2.61 9.79
C ALA A 50 -10.50 2.25 9.13
N VAL A 51 -9.96 1.07 9.41
CA VAL A 51 -8.74 0.55 8.76
C VAL A 51 -8.96 0.38 7.26
N GLY A 52 -10.11 -0.16 6.84
CA GLY A 52 -10.46 -0.29 5.43
C GLY A 52 -10.52 1.06 4.70
N LEU A 53 -11.11 2.08 5.32
CA LEU A 53 -11.15 3.43 4.79
C LEU A 53 -9.75 4.06 4.71
N ALA A 54 -8.92 3.88 5.74
CA ALA A 54 -7.54 4.35 5.75
C ALA A 54 -6.70 3.67 4.65
N GLN A 55 -6.88 2.36 4.45
CA GLN A 55 -6.22 1.60 3.39
C GLN A 55 -6.68 2.09 2.00
N ASN A 56 -7.98 2.34 1.81
CA ASN A 56 -8.51 2.89 0.57
C ASN A 56 -7.93 4.28 0.27
N LEU A 57 -7.89 5.18 1.27
CA LEU A 57 -7.26 6.50 1.13
C LEU A 57 -5.77 6.37 0.77
N GLY A 58 -5.04 5.46 1.43
CA GLY A 58 -3.65 5.17 1.13
C GLY A 58 -3.44 4.75 -0.33
N ALA A 59 -4.30 3.85 -0.83
CA ALA A 59 -4.29 3.39 -2.23
C ALA A 59 -4.62 4.52 -3.22
N LEU A 60 -5.66 5.31 -2.95
CA LEU A 60 -6.03 6.45 -3.80
C LEU A 60 -4.92 7.48 -3.85
N ARG A 61 -4.30 7.80 -2.72
CA ARG A 61 -3.15 8.71 -2.65
C ARG A 61 -1.95 8.14 -3.41
N ALA A 62 -1.69 6.85 -3.27
CA ALA A 62 -0.66 6.14 -4.01
C ALA A 62 -0.86 6.25 -5.54
N LEU A 63 -2.09 6.05 -6.03
CA LEU A 63 -2.44 6.12 -7.44
C LEU A 63 -2.47 7.56 -7.98
N ALA A 64 -2.93 8.51 -7.19
CA ALA A 64 -3.06 9.92 -7.57
C ALA A 64 -1.75 10.70 -7.44
N THR A 65 -0.74 10.17 -6.75
CA THR A 65 0.56 10.83 -6.60
C THR A 65 1.58 10.29 -7.58
N GLU A 66 2.41 11.17 -8.13
CA GLU A 66 3.48 10.83 -9.07
C GLU A 66 4.55 9.90 -8.46
N GLY A 67 4.62 9.76 -7.14
CA GLY A 67 5.68 9.01 -6.46
C GLY A 67 5.75 7.54 -6.90
N ILE A 68 4.58 6.89 -7.06
CA ILE A 68 4.53 5.51 -7.56
C ILE A 68 4.91 5.44 -9.04
N GLN A 69 4.41 6.38 -9.84
CA GLN A 69 4.74 6.43 -11.27
C GLN A 69 6.23 6.65 -11.49
N ARG A 70 6.86 7.61 -10.79
CA ARG A 70 8.31 7.83 -10.86
C ARG A 70 9.13 6.61 -10.41
N GLY A 71 8.70 5.94 -9.33
CA GLY A 71 9.35 4.71 -8.87
C GLY A 71 9.25 3.58 -9.89
N HIS A 72 8.08 3.38 -10.49
CA HIS A 72 7.84 2.37 -11.51
C HIS A 72 8.60 2.67 -12.80
N MET A 73 8.64 3.93 -13.25
CA MET A 73 9.42 4.36 -14.42
C MET A 73 10.93 4.20 -14.21
N SER A 74 11.44 4.45 -13.00
CA SER A 74 12.84 4.19 -12.67
C SER A 74 13.17 2.69 -12.73
N MET A 75 12.30 1.83 -12.22
CA MET A 75 12.46 0.37 -12.37
C MET A 75 12.35 -0.08 -13.82
N HIS A 76 11.39 0.46 -14.58
CA HIS A 76 11.21 0.16 -15.99
C HIS A 76 12.47 0.51 -16.81
N ALA A 77 13.03 1.71 -16.61
CA ALA A 77 14.27 2.13 -17.23
C ALA A 77 15.45 1.20 -16.87
N ARG A 78 15.59 0.80 -15.60
CA ARG A 78 16.61 -0.19 -15.20
C ARG A 78 16.43 -1.53 -15.91
N SER A 79 15.19 -2.03 -15.99
CA SER A 79 14.89 -3.28 -16.66
C SER A 79 15.17 -3.21 -18.17
N MET A 80 14.85 -2.10 -18.83
CA MET A 80 15.18 -1.87 -20.24
C MET A 80 16.69 -1.91 -20.48
N VAL A 81 17.45 -1.14 -19.69
CA VAL A 81 18.92 -1.08 -19.79
C VAL A 81 19.53 -2.46 -19.57
N ALA A 82 19.08 -3.19 -18.54
CA ALA A 82 19.56 -4.55 -18.26
C ALA A 82 19.25 -5.53 -19.41
N ARG A 83 18.12 -5.37 -20.11
CA ARG A 83 17.74 -6.21 -21.25
C ARG A 83 18.54 -5.90 -22.51
N VAL A 84 18.71 -4.62 -22.83
CA VAL A 84 19.35 -4.17 -24.08
C VAL A 84 20.87 -4.34 -24.01
N LEU A 85 21.45 -4.12 -22.83
CA LEU A 85 22.90 -4.14 -22.60
C LEU A 85 23.32 -5.37 -21.77
N ALA A 86 22.66 -6.50 -21.99
CA ALA A 86 22.85 -7.71 -21.19
C ALA A 86 24.29 -8.26 -21.25
N SER A 87 25.02 -7.99 -22.33
CA SER A 87 26.41 -8.43 -22.53
C SER A 87 27.45 -7.37 -22.15
N ASP A 88 27.02 -6.18 -21.73
CA ASP A 88 27.90 -5.05 -21.41
C ASP A 88 28.24 -4.97 -19.91
N SER A 89 29.34 -4.28 -19.60
CA SER A 89 29.79 -4.08 -18.21
C SER A 89 28.78 -3.27 -17.40
N GLU A 90 28.84 -3.40 -16.07
CA GLU A 90 28.01 -2.62 -15.15
C GLU A 90 28.27 -1.11 -15.28
N GLU A 91 29.51 -0.67 -15.59
CA GLU A 91 29.78 0.76 -15.78
C GLU A 91 29.04 1.32 -16.99
N VAL A 92 29.01 0.58 -18.10
CA VAL A 92 28.28 0.97 -19.32
C VAL A 92 26.78 1.05 -19.03
N ARG A 93 26.23 0.05 -18.33
CA ARG A 93 24.81 0.04 -17.93
C ARG A 93 24.45 1.20 -17.01
N ALA A 94 25.30 1.52 -16.04
CA ALA A 94 25.08 2.63 -15.12
C ALA A 94 25.08 3.99 -15.83
N GLU A 95 26.01 4.21 -16.76
CA GLU A 95 26.09 5.46 -17.53
C GLU A 95 24.88 5.63 -18.47
N VAL A 96 24.48 4.56 -19.18
CA VAL A 96 23.30 4.60 -20.06
C VAL A 96 22.02 4.83 -19.26
N TYR A 97 21.85 4.16 -18.11
CA TYR A 97 20.73 4.43 -17.21
C TYR A 97 20.67 5.90 -16.77
N LYS A 98 21.82 6.48 -16.39
CA LYS A 98 21.90 7.88 -15.96
C LYS A 98 21.48 8.84 -17.09
N ARG A 99 21.91 8.58 -18.33
CA ARG A 99 21.51 9.38 -19.49
C ARG A 99 20.03 9.23 -19.83
N LEU A 100 19.49 8.02 -19.75
CA LEU A 100 18.08 7.72 -20.02
C LEU A 100 17.14 8.37 -19.01
N VAL A 101 17.51 8.39 -17.72
CA VAL A 101 16.73 9.10 -16.70
C VAL A 101 16.85 10.62 -16.88
N ALA A 102 18.03 11.13 -17.25
CA ALA A 102 18.25 12.55 -17.47
C ALA A 102 17.52 13.12 -18.70
N SER A 103 17.28 12.30 -19.74
CA SER A 103 16.54 12.73 -20.93
C SER A 103 15.03 12.80 -20.72
N GLY A 104 14.49 12.09 -19.73
CA GLY A 104 13.03 11.97 -19.51
C GLY A 104 12.29 11.13 -20.55
N ASP A 105 12.97 10.70 -21.62
CA ASP A 105 12.44 9.83 -22.68
C ASP A 105 12.58 8.37 -22.29
N ILE A 106 11.84 7.97 -21.26
CA ILE A 106 11.66 6.55 -20.89
C ILE A 106 10.40 6.07 -21.61
N ARG A 107 10.55 5.58 -22.84
CA ARG A 107 9.49 4.97 -23.67
C ARG A 107 9.94 3.65 -24.28
#